data_AF-A0A2T2U741-F1
#
_entry.id   AF-A0A2T2U741-F1
#
_cell.length_a   1.000
_cell.length_b   1.000
_cell.length_c   1.000
_cell.angle_alpha   90.00
_cell.angle_beta   90.00
_cell.angle_gamma   90.00
#
_symmetry.space_group_name_H-M   'P 1'
#
loop_
_entity.id
_entity.type
_entity.pdbx_description
1 polymer ?
#
loop_
_entity_poly.entity_id
_entity_poly.type
_entity_poly.pdbx_seq_one_letter_code
_entity_poly.pdbx_strand_id
1 'polypeptide(L)'
;MRIGLIYDTFDAYPWTEGDPPDADAEYEPEETVETLAETVRHMGHTPVRVGTAFDLREQLDQGLDLDAAINITEGAHSRNRE
;
A
#
# COMPACT_ATOMS: atom_id res chain seq x y z
N MET A 1 -1.71 18.43 -5.74
CA MET A 1 -2.60 17.48 -5.07
C MET A 1 -1.80 16.64 -4.08
N ARG A 2 -2.37 16.32 -2.92
CA ARG A 2 -1.90 15.29 -1.99
C ARG A 2 -2.41 13.95 -2.50
N ILE A 3 -1.52 13.13 -3.06
CA ILE A 3 -1.88 11.81 -3.60
C ILE A 3 -1.41 10.76 -2.61
N GLY A 4 -2.36 10.03 -2.02
CA GLY A 4 -2.08 8.92 -1.13
C GLY A 4 -1.55 7.71 -1.89
N LEU A 5 -0.53 7.05 -1.35
CA LEU A 5 -0.06 5.74 -1.77
C LEU A 5 -0.47 4.74 -0.69
N ILE A 6 -1.33 3.81 -1.08
CA ILE A 6 -1.84 2.74 -0.22
C ILE A 6 -1.28 1.44 -0.81
N TYR A 7 -0.54 0.68 0.00
CA TYR A 7 0.31 -0.41 -0.48
C TYR A 7 0.57 -1.44 0.62
N ASP A 8 0.87 -2.66 0.19
CA ASP A 8 1.35 -3.73 1.05
C ASP A 8 2.76 -4.15 0.57
N THR A 9 3.76 -4.10 1.47
CA THR A 9 5.13 -4.49 1.12
C THR A 9 5.50 -5.85 1.69
N PHE A 10 6.38 -6.60 1.01
CA PHE A 10 6.86 -7.91 1.48
C PHE A 10 7.30 -7.90 2.96
N ASP A 11 7.98 -6.85 3.40
CA ASP A 11 8.46 -6.68 4.78
C ASP A 11 7.32 -6.53 5.81
N ALA A 12 6.12 -6.15 5.37
CA ALA A 12 4.94 -5.95 6.20
C ALA A 12 3.94 -7.12 6.13
N TYR A 13 4.26 -8.20 5.38
CA TYR A 13 3.36 -9.36 5.28
C TYR A 13 3.14 -10.02 6.65
N PRO A 14 1.88 -10.19 7.10
CA PRO A 14 1.56 -10.75 8.41
C PRO A 14 1.64 -12.28 8.40
N TRP A 15 2.84 -12.83 8.24
CA TRP A 15 3.08 -14.27 8.19
C TRP A 15 2.50 -15.02 9.40
N THR A 16 1.84 -16.14 9.12
CA THR A 16 1.27 -17.07 10.09
C THR A 16 1.77 -18.50 9.87
N GLU A 17 1.65 -19.33 10.90
CA GLU A 17 2.04 -20.74 10.81
C GLU A 17 1.15 -21.47 9.79
N GLY A 18 1.78 -22.09 8.80
CA GLY A 18 1.10 -22.82 7.74
C GLY A 18 0.88 -22.04 6.44
N ASP A 19 1.29 -20.76 6.39
CA ASP A 19 1.30 -20.01 5.14
C ASP A 19 2.22 -20.67 4.10
N PRO A 20 1.81 -20.70 2.82
CA PRO A 20 2.64 -21.24 1.75
C PRO A 20 3.88 -20.34 1.52
N PRO A 21 4.95 -20.87 0.90
CA PRO A 21 6.18 -20.10 0.71
C PRO A 21 6.04 -18.80 -0.12
N ASP A 22 4.95 -18.66 -0.85
CA ASP A 22 4.60 -17.56 -1.75
C ASP A 22 3.34 -16.82 -1.29
N ALA A 23 3.01 -16.89 0.01
CA ALA A 23 1.80 -16.26 0.56
C ALA A 23 1.75 -14.73 0.35
N ASP A 24 2.91 -14.11 0.18
CA ASP A 24 3.12 -12.69 -0.08
C ASP A 24 3.32 -12.37 -1.57
N ALA A 25 3.09 -13.30 -2.51
CA ALA A 25 3.38 -13.10 -3.93
C ALA A 25 2.66 -11.90 -4.58
N GLU A 26 1.56 -11.44 -3.97
CA GLU A 26 0.77 -10.28 -4.40
C GLU A 26 1.22 -8.97 -3.73
N TYR A 27 2.18 -9.02 -2.81
CA TYR A 27 2.75 -7.83 -2.17
C TYR A 27 3.88 -7.26 -3.03
N GLU A 28 4.24 -6.00 -2.76
CA GLU A 28 5.19 -5.25 -3.57
C GLU A 28 6.54 -5.05 -2.84
N PRO A 29 7.65 -4.87 -3.56
CA PRO A 29 8.86 -4.36 -2.95
C PRO A 29 8.73 -2.86 -2.62
N GLU A 30 9.47 -2.39 -1.61
CA GLU A 30 9.54 -0.95 -1.29
C GLU A 30 9.99 -0.10 -2.50
N GLU A 31 10.75 -0.70 -3.43
CA GLU A 31 11.17 -0.04 -4.68
C GLU A 31 9.97 0.37 -5.56
N THR A 32 8.89 -0.42 -5.60
CA THR A 32 7.64 -0.04 -6.29
C THR A 32 7.05 1.22 -5.67
N VAL A 33 7.01 1.27 -4.33
CA VAL A 33 6.46 2.41 -3.57
C VAL A 33 7.30 3.68 -3.76
N GLU A 34 8.64 3.57 -3.77
CA GLU A 34 9.51 4.71 -4.06
C GLU A 34 9.32 5.20 -5.49
N THR A 35 9.29 4.29 -6.47
CA THR A 35 9.09 4.64 -7.88
C THR A 35 7.77 5.40 -8.11
N LEU A 36 6.69 4.96 -7.46
CA LEU A 36 5.40 5.66 -7.51
C LEU A 36 5.47 7.03 -6.84
N ALA A 37 6.12 7.14 -5.68
CA ALA A 37 6.30 8.42 -4.98
C ALA A 37 7.11 9.42 -5.83
N GLU A 38 8.19 8.98 -6.46
CA GLU A 38 8.98 9.80 -7.39
C GLU A 38 8.17 10.22 -8.62
N THR A 39 7.36 9.32 -9.18
CA THR A 39 6.47 9.62 -10.30
C THR A 39 5.45 10.70 -9.92
N VAL A 40 4.81 10.58 -8.76
CA VAL A 40 3.90 11.60 -8.23
C VAL A 40 4.60 12.95 -8.06
N ARG A 41 5.83 12.97 -7.52
CA ARG A 41 6.64 14.21 -7.41
C ARG A 41 6.95 14.80 -8.78
N HIS A 42 7.34 13.97 -9.74
CA HIS A 42 7.67 14.37 -11.11
C HIS A 42 6.48 15.03 -11.82
N MET A 43 5.26 14.57 -11.55
CA MET A 43 4.03 15.17 -12.07
C MET A 43 3.62 16.48 -11.37
N GLY A 44 4.41 16.96 -10.39
CA GLY A 44 4.12 18.20 -9.65
C GLY A 44 3.08 18.02 -8.54
N HIS A 45 2.98 16.81 -7.98
CA HIS A 45 2.07 16.48 -6.88
C HIS A 45 2.86 16.06 -5.64
N THR A 46 2.18 16.02 -4.49
CA THR A 46 2.76 15.64 -3.21
C THR A 46 2.37 14.20 -2.89
N PRO A 47 3.29 13.22 -2.94
CA PRO A 47 2.97 11.87 -2.48
C PRO A 47 2.80 11.86 -0.96
N VAL A 48 1.82 11.10 -0.48
CA VAL A 48 1.62 10.80 0.94
C VAL A 48 1.69 9.28 1.07
N ARG A 49 2.75 8.75 1.68
CA ARG A 49 2.84 7.32 1.98
C ARG A 49 1.89 7.00 3.13
N VAL A 50 0.79 6.32 2.81
CA VAL A 50 -0.24 5.98 3.80
C VAL A 50 0.08 4.63 4.45
N GLY A 51 0.58 3.66 3.68
CA GLY A 51 0.81 2.29 4.15
C GLY A 51 -0.34 1.38 3.75
N THR A 52 -0.66 0.41 4.61
CA THR A 52 -1.69 -0.61 4.34
C THR A 52 -3.10 -0.02 4.37
N ALA A 53 -4.10 -0.82 3.98
CA ALA A 53 -5.51 -0.43 4.13
C ALA A 53 -5.92 -0.16 5.59
N PHE A 54 -5.25 -0.79 6.56
CA PHE A 54 -5.48 -0.55 7.99
C PHE A 54 -4.92 0.80 8.42
N ASP A 55 -3.72 1.15 7.97
CA ASP A 55 -3.09 2.44 8.24
C ASP A 55 -3.91 3.59 7.65
N LEU A 56 -4.44 3.40 6.43
CA LEU A 56 -5.36 4.36 5.81
C LEU A 56 -6.54 4.67 6.70
N ARG A 57 -7.22 3.64 7.23
CA ARG A 57 -8.37 3.82 8.10
C ARG A 57 -7.99 4.60 9.36
N GLU A 58 -6.91 4.22 10.04
CA GLU A 58 -6.47 4.89 11.26
C GLU A 58 -6.08 6.35 11.01
N GLN A 59 -5.41 6.64 9.90
CA GLN A 59 -5.01 8.00 9.55
C GLN A 59 -6.20 8.85 9.10
N LEU A 60 -7.19 8.30 8.39
CA LEU A 60 -8.44 8.99 8.07
C LEU A 60 -9.19 9.40 9.34
N ASP A 61 -9.26 8.52 10.34
CA ASP A 61 -9.85 8.84 11.65
C ASP A 61 -9.07 9.96 12.37
N GLN A 62 -7.76 10.10 12.11
CA GLN A 62 -6.90 11.16 12.63
C GLN A 62 -6.93 12.45 11.78
N GLY A 63 -7.77 12.50 10.74
CA GLY A 63 -7.95 13.69 9.89
C GLY A 63 -6.98 13.77 8.72
N LEU A 64 -6.47 12.63 8.24
CA LEU A 64 -5.75 12.56 6.97
C LEU A 64 -6.63 13.10 5.84
N ASP A 65 -6.10 14.09 5.13
CA ASP A 65 -6.75 14.72 3.99
C ASP A 65 -5.94 14.45 2.71
N LEU A 66 -6.62 13.90 1.69
CA LEU A 66 -6.06 13.48 0.40
C LEU A 66 -6.97 13.97 -0.72
N ASP A 67 -6.38 14.44 -1.81
CA ASP A 67 -7.13 14.83 -3.02
C ASP A 67 -7.48 13.61 -3.89
N ALA A 68 -6.59 12.60 -3.88
CA ALA A 68 -6.73 11.35 -4.61
C ALA A 68 -5.86 10.25 -3.96
N ALA A 69 -6.06 8.99 -4.36
CA ALA A 69 -5.23 7.87 -3.91
C ALA A 69 -4.92 6.89 -5.05
N ILE A 70 -3.72 6.32 -5.01
CA ILE A 70 -3.31 5.16 -5.79
C ILE A 70 -3.30 3.99 -4.82
N ASN A 71 -4.09 2.97 -5.11
CA ASN A 71 -4.17 1.76 -4.31
C ASN A 71 -3.54 0.58 -5.04
N ILE A 72 -2.53 -0.02 -4.41
CA ILE A 72 -1.84 -1.24 -4.81
C ILE A 72 -1.80 -2.26 -3.66
N THR A 73 -2.68 -2.13 -2.66
CA THR A 73 -2.88 -3.17 -1.65
C THR A 73 -3.63 -4.35 -2.24
N GLU A 74 -3.37 -5.55 -1.72
CA GLU A 74 -4.12 -6.75 -2.08
C GLU A 74 -4.81 -7.39 -0.87
N GLY A 75 -5.94 -8.04 -1.15
CA GLY A 75 -6.76 -8.65 -0.11
C GLY A 75 -6.15 -9.96 0.41
N ALA A 76 -5.39 -9.90 1.51
CA ALA A 76 -4.87 -11.11 2.15
C ALA A 76 -6.01 -12.06 2.57
N HIS A 77 -5.84 -13.36 2.28
CA HIS A 77 -6.73 -14.46 2.69
C HIS A 77 -8.16 -14.44 2.12
N SER A 78 -8.37 -13.81 0.95
CA SER A 78 -9.65 -13.91 0.24
C SER A 78 -9.79 -15.23 -0.54
N ARG A 79 -11.02 -15.60 -0.92
CA ARG A 79 -11.30 -16.83 -1.72
C ARG A 79 -10.82 -16.74 -3.16
N ASN A 80 -10.50 -15.54 -3.64
CA ASN A 80 -10.03 -15.29 -5.01
C ASN A 80 -8.55 -14.90 -4.99
N ARG A 81 -7.72 -15.73 -4.34
CA ARG A 81 -6.30 -15.80 -4.70
C ARG A 81 -6.26 -16.49 -6.07
N GLU A 82 -5.82 -15.81 -7.11
CA GLU A 82 -5.72 -16.40 -8.46
C GLU A 82 -4.79 -17.63 -8.49
#